data_AF-A0AAP0HC40-F1
#
_entry.id   AF-A0AAP0HC40-F1
#
_cell.length_a   1.000
_cell.length_b   1.000
_cell.length_c   1.000
_cell.angle_alpha   90.00
_cell.angle_beta   90.00
_cell.angle_gamma   90.00
#
_symmetry.space_group_name_H-M   'P 1'
#
loop_
_entity.id
_entity.type
_entity.pdbx_description
1 polymer ?
#
loop_
_entity_poly.entity_id
_entity_poly.type
_entity_poly.pdbx_seq_one_letter_code
_entity_poly.pdbx_strand_id
1 'polypeptide(L)' 'MGFDNECILNIQSLAGEYFCPVCRLLVHPNEALQSQCTHLYYKRCLTYVVSTTRACPYDGYLVTEADSNGHI' A
#
# COMPACT_ATOMS: atom_id res chain seq x y z
N MET A 1 -27.54 -15.01 -1.68
CA MET A 1 -26.07 -14.91 -1.65
C MET A 1 -25.69 -14.28 -0.32
N GLY A 2 -25.17 -15.11 0.60
CA GLY A 2 -24.77 -14.68 1.93
C GLY A 2 -23.47 -13.89 1.83
N PHE A 3 -23.51 -12.65 2.30
CA PHE A 3 -22.30 -11.91 2.59
C PHE A 3 -21.84 -12.38 3.96
N ASP A 4 -20.81 -13.21 3.93
CA ASP A 4 -20.07 -13.68 5.08
C ASP A 4 -19.54 -12.46 5.86
N ASN A 5 -20.08 -12.29 7.07
CA ASN A 5 -19.74 -11.22 7.99
C ASN A 5 -18.59 -11.68 8.93
N GLU A 6 -17.71 -12.58 8.49
CA GLU A 6 -16.56 -13.08 9.27
C GLU A 6 -15.22 -12.48 8.80
N CYS A 7 -15.25 -11.46 7.95
CA CYS A 7 -14.09 -10.63 7.61
C CYS A 7 -14.25 -9.20 8.14
N ILE A 8 -14.78 -9.05 9.36
CA ILE A 8 -14.37 -7.93 10.22
C ILE A 8 -12.91 -8.23 10.61
N LEU A 9 -12.00 -8.15 9.63
CA LEU A 9 -10.57 -8.08 9.84
C LEU A 9 -10.40 -6.92 10.80
N ASN A 10 -10.10 -7.26 12.03
CA ASN A 10 -9.87 -6.38 13.16
C ASN A 10 -8.94 -5.24 12.70
N ILE A 11 -9.51 -4.15 12.19
CA ILE A 11 -8.77 -3.03 11.58
C ILE A 11 -7.83 -2.35 12.58
N GLN A 12 -8.05 -2.59 13.88
CA GLN A 12 -7.18 -2.14 14.98
C GLN A 12 -5.99 -3.08 15.24
N SER A 13 -5.99 -4.29 14.69
CA SER A 13 -4.91 -5.28 14.79
C SER A 13 -4.24 -5.61 13.45
N LEU A 14 -4.70 -5.02 12.33
CA LEU A 14 -3.90 -4.98 11.13
C LEU A 14 -2.70 -4.10 11.43
N ALA A 15 -1.54 -4.74 11.58
CA ALA A 15 -0.27 -4.12 11.86
C ALA A 15 -0.06 -2.88 10.96
N GLY A 16 0.72 -1.91 11.44
CA GLY A 16 0.98 -0.61 10.78
C GLY A 16 1.49 -0.68 9.31
N GLU A 17 1.68 -1.90 8.81
CA GLU A 17 2.04 -2.34 7.47
C GLU A 17 0.97 -2.01 6.40
N TYR A 18 -0.30 -1.85 6.80
CA TYR A 18 -1.41 -1.52 5.88
C TYR A 18 -1.63 -0.02 5.68
N PHE A 19 -0.84 0.83 6.32
CA PHE A 19 -0.98 2.27 6.18
C PHE A 19 -0.09 2.78 5.06
N CYS A 20 -0.68 3.53 4.12
CA CYS A 20 0.11 4.15 3.09
C CYS A 20 1.07 5.16 3.71
N PRO A 21 2.39 5.06 3.51
CA PRO A 21 3.34 5.97 4.16
C PRO A 21 3.25 7.42 3.61
N VAL A 22 2.51 7.63 2.52
CA VAL A 22 2.31 8.96 1.91
C VAL A 22 1.12 9.68 2.54
N CYS A 23 -0.07 9.09 2.49
CA CYS A 23 -1.31 9.72 2.99
C CYS A 23 -1.65 9.29 4.43
N ARG A 24 -0.94 8.31 5.01
CA ARG A 24 -1.19 7.70 6.32
C ARG A 24 -2.61 7.16 6.49
N LEU A 25 -3.24 6.80 5.37
CA LEU A 25 -4.56 6.18 5.34
C LEU A 25 -4.42 4.66 5.20
N LEU A 26 -5.39 3.95 5.76
CA LEU A 26 -5.50 2.50 5.67
C LEU A 26 -5.73 2.08 4.22
N VAL A 27 -4.79 1.36 3.63
CA VAL A 27 -4.91 0.80 2.28
C VAL A 27 -5.60 -0.55 2.39
N HIS A 28 -6.66 -0.74 1.60
CA HIS A 28 -7.26 -2.06 1.46
C HIS A 28 -6.29 -3.01 0.75
N PRO A 29 -6.03 -4.23 1.26
CA PRO A 29 -5.12 -5.19 0.62
C PRO A 29 -5.48 -5.48 -0.84
N ASN A 30 -6.76 -5.39 -1.18
CA ASN A 30 -7.25 -5.62 -2.54
C ASN A 30 -6.89 -4.49 -3.52
N GLU A 31 -6.59 -3.29 -3.01
CA GLU A 31 -6.22 -2.10 -3.79
C GLU A 31 -4.77 -1.66 -3.53
N ALA A 32 -4.09 -2.37 -2.62
CA ALA A 32 -2.74 -2.06 -2.20
C ALA A 32 -1.72 -2.57 -3.22
N LEU A 33 -0.74 -1.74 -3.52
CA LEU A 33 0.46 -2.16 -4.24
C LEU A 33 1.59 -2.30 -3.23
N GLN A 34 2.23 -3.46 -3.22
CA GLN A 34 3.29 -3.80 -2.28
C GLN A 34 4.67 -3.57 -2.91
N SER A 35 5.38 -2.59 -2.36
CA SER A 35 6.73 -2.28 -2.80
C SER A 35 7.77 -3.26 -2.30
N GLN A 36 8.97 -3.18 -2.89
CA GLN A 36 10.15 -3.89 -2.39
C GLN A 36 10.47 -3.56 -0.92
N CYS A 37 10.06 -2.38 -0.46
CA CYS A 37 10.19 -1.97 0.94
C CYS A 37 9.10 -2.56 1.85
N THR A 38 8.38 -3.60 1.40
CA THR A 38 7.25 -4.32 2.05
C THR A 38 6.06 -3.47 2.46
N HIS A 39 6.14 -2.15 2.33
CA HIS A 39 5.06 -1.22 2.61
C HIS A 39 4.00 -1.24 1.51
N LEU A 40 2.75 -1.10 1.95
CA LEU A 40 1.59 -1.00 1.08
C LEU A 40 1.32 0.46 0.70
N TYR A 41 1.11 0.70 -0.58
CA TYR A 41 0.79 2.02 -1.13
C TYR A 41 -0.54 1.99 -1.88
N TYR A 42 -1.27 3.10 -1.83
CA TYR A 42 -2.31 3.36 -2.82
C TYR A 42 -1.68 3.55 -4.19
N LYS A 43 -2.33 3.05 -5.26
CA LYS A 43 -1.89 3.24 -6.65
C LYS A 43 -1.48 4.68 -6.96
N ARG A 44 -2.30 5.67 -6.56
CA ARG A 44 -2.00 7.10 -6.74
C ARG A 44 -0.78 7.57 -5.94
N CYS A 45 -0.67 7.15 -4.69
CA CYS A 45 0.44 7.51 -3.82
C CYS A 45 1.75 6.88 -4.28
N LEU A 46 1.70 5.65 -4.77
CA LEU A 46 2.86 4.96 -5.30
C LEU A 46 3.36 5.62 -6.58
N THR A 47 2.48 5.88 -7.55
CA THR A 47 2.83 6.62 -8.76
C THR A 47 3.42 7.99 -8.44
N TYR A 48 2.86 8.69 -7.45
CA TYR A 48 3.40 9.97 -7.00
C TYR A 48 4.82 9.83 -6.44
N VAL A 49 5.06 8.87 -5.54
CA VAL A 49 6.38 8.60 -4.95
C VAL A 49 7.39 8.26 -6.04
N VAL A 50 7.04 7.37 -6.96
CA VAL A 50 7.91 6.99 -8.07
C VAL A 50 8.17 8.14 -9.04
N SER A 51 7.22 9.06 -9.22
CA SER A 51 7.41 10.22 -10.08
C SER A 51 8.26 11.32 -9.42
N THR A 52 8.17 11.46 -8.10
CA THR A 52 8.79 12.57 -7.36
C THR A 52 10.12 12.19 -6.69
N THR A 53 10.06 11.34 -5.67
CA THR A 53 11.19 11.00 -4.79
C THR A 53 11.88 9.70 -5.18
N ARG A 54 11.18 8.75 -5.79
CA ARG A 54 11.64 7.39 -6.10
C ARG A 54 12.18 6.62 -4.89
N ALA A 55 11.80 7.04 -3.68
CA ALA A 55 12.22 6.40 -2.44
C ALA A 55 11.06 6.36 -1.42
N CYS A 56 10.98 5.29 -0.64
CA CYS A 56 9.99 5.11 0.43
C CYS A 56 10.25 6.20 1.48
N PRO A 57 9.28 7.07 1.80
CA PRO A 57 9.51 8.19 2.73
C PRO A 57 9.74 7.75 4.19
N TYR A 58 9.44 6.49 4.52
CA TYR A 58 9.67 5.93 5.86
C TYR A 58 11.10 5.39 6.06
N ASP A 59 11.64 4.69 5.06
CA ASP A 59 12.90 3.93 5.18
C ASP A 59 13.99 4.42 4.21
N GLY A 60 13.62 5.19 3.19
CA GLY A 60 14.52 5.63 2.12
C GLY A 60 14.78 4.58 1.04
N TYR A 61 14.14 3.41 1.13
CA TYR A 61 14.29 2.33 0.15
C TYR A 61 13.83 2.74 -1.26
N LEU A 62 14.50 2.27 -2.30
CA LEU A 62 14.23 2.69 -3.67
C LEU A 62 12.91 2.11 -4.20
N VAL A 63 12.02 2.98 -4.67
CA VAL A 63 10.70 2.63 -5.22
C VAL A 63 10.72 2.86 -6.73
N THR A 64 10.29 1.84 -7.49
CA THR A 64 10.33 1.86 -8.95
C THR A 64 8.95 1.69 -9.57
N GLU A 65 8.80 2.08 -10.84
CA GLU A 65 7.52 1.98 -11.58
C GLU A 65 7.02 0.54 -11.72
N ALA A 66 7.91 -0.46 -11.61
CA ALA A 66 7.56 -1.87 -11.61
C ALA A 66 6.57 -2.22 -10.48
N ASP A 67 6.65 -1.51 -9.36
CA ASP A 67 5.72 -1.65 -8.24
C ASP A 67 4.38 -0.96 -8.52
N SER A 68 4.38 0.10 -9.33
CA SER A 68 3.18 0.86 -9.70
C SER A 68 2.26 0.12 -10.68
N ASN A 69 2.80 -0.91 -11.35
CA ASN A 69 2.11 -1.66 -12.39
C ASN A 69 1.79 -3.08 -11.90
N GLY A 70 0.90 -3.20 -10.93
CA GLY A 70 0.21 -4.45 -10.65
C GLY A 70 -0.44 -4.98 -11.94
N HIS A 71 -0.05 -6.20 -12.29
CA HIS A 71 -0.37 -6.97 -13.50
C HIS A 71 -1.85 -6.82 -13.94
N ILE A 72 -2.06 -6.62 -15.24
CA ILE A 72 -3.38 -6.54 -15.91
C ILE A 72 -4.01 -7.93 -16.00
#